data_AF-E5YAX2-F1
#
_entry.id   AF-E5YAX2-F1
#
_cell.length_a   1.000
_cell.length_b   1.000
_cell.length_c   1.000
_cell.angle_alpha   90.00
_cell.angle_beta   90.00
_cell.angle_gamma   90.00
#
_symmetry.space_group_name_H-M   'P 1'
#
loop_
_entity.id
_entity.type
_entity.pdbx_description
1 polymer ?
#
loop_
_entity_poly.entity_id
_entity_poly.type
_entity_poly.pdbx_seq_one_letter_code
_entity_poly.pdbx_strand_id
1 'polypeptide(L)'
;MDATIQGLRLPEGFSGMLEDNGLPLPPLPLEAINELEQTDEWFFATDGREPLSGLAGLYLEDLDAVFDSPEAPQGLREGPVRYLGCGLLGGGLQSWQFRYLLDAGRLRLGLSLPWGGAWNDPETERLSLEAACSFIEACQACLPQSGVLNVVLDAERCAWRLDTPEGDVQQQGEGLYALLDLMQGLDSGLVGMSNVNWMRV
;
A
#
# COMPACT_ATOMS: atom_id res chain seq x y z
N MET A 1 -27.65 16.11 -8.86
CA MET A 1 -28.29 14.86 -8.38
C MET A 1 -27.16 13.97 -7.94
N ASP A 2 -26.94 13.93 -6.63
CA ASP A 2 -25.79 13.34 -5.95
C ASP A 2 -26.15 11.89 -5.60
N ALA A 3 -25.85 10.98 -6.52
CA ALA A 3 -26.02 9.56 -6.29
C ALA A 3 -24.68 9.03 -5.76
N THR A 4 -24.73 8.19 -4.72
CA THR A 4 -23.64 7.36 -4.18
C THR A 4 -22.78 7.91 -3.01
N ILE A 5 -23.35 8.69 -2.09
CA ILE A 5 -22.84 8.74 -0.70
C ILE A 5 -23.85 8.03 0.22
N GLN A 6 -24.08 6.75 -0.04
CA GLN A 6 -24.75 5.87 0.91
C GLN A 6 -23.83 4.69 1.21
N GLY A 7 -23.16 4.76 2.37
CA GLY A 7 -22.67 3.57 3.05
C GLY A 7 -21.24 3.12 2.77
N LEU A 8 -20.26 4.04 2.71
CA LEU A 8 -18.88 3.66 3.01
C LEU A 8 -18.82 3.20 4.47
N ARG A 9 -18.88 1.89 4.68
CA ARG A 9 -18.62 1.27 5.98
C ARG A 9 -17.27 0.60 5.88
N LEU A 10 -16.37 0.96 6.78
CA LEU A 10 -15.17 0.17 7.00
C LEU A 10 -15.59 -1.26 7.39
N PRO A 11 -14.80 -2.27 7.02
CA PRO A 11 -15.05 -3.65 7.43
C PRO A 11 -15.27 -3.75 8.94
N GLU A 12 -16.14 -4.67 9.34
CA GLU A 12 -16.38 -4.92 10.76
C GLU A 12 -15.05 -5.27 11.45
N GLY A 13 -14.77 -4.61 12.57
CA GLY A 13 -13.51 -4.78 13.31
C GLY A 13 -12.32 -3.96 12.79
N PHE A 14 -12.33 -3.47 11.54
CA PHE A 14 -11.20 -2.71 10.99
C PHE A 14 -11.03 -1.36 11.69
N SER A 15 -12.12 -0.59 11.82
CA SER A 15 -12.07 0.70 12.54
C SER A 15 -11.69 0.53 14.01
N GLY A 16 -12.22 -0.51 14.66
CA GLY A 16 -11.88 -0.86 16.03
C GLY A 16 -10.39 -1.19 16.19
N MET A 17 -9.84 -2.00 15.28
CA MET A 17 -8.41 -2.34 15.26
C MET A 17 -7.54 -1.08 15.12
N LEU A 18 -7.90 -0.13 14.26
CA LEU A 18 -7.15 1.13 14.12
C LEU A 18 -7.23 1.98 15.38
N GLU A 19 -8.43 2.16 15.93
CA GLU A 19 -8.66 2.98 17.14
C GLU A 19 -7.96 2.37 18.37
N ASP A 20 -8.11 1.06 18.59
CA ASP A 20 -7.54 0.34 19.73
C ASP A 20 -6.00 0.35 19.71
N ASN A 21 -5.39 0.41 18.52
CA ASN A 21 -3.94 0.43 18.34
C ASN A 21 -3.37 1.83 18.07
N GLY A 22 -4.21 2.88 18.07
CA GLY A 22 -3.79 4.26 17.82
C GLY A 22 -3.23 4.52 16.41
N LEU A 23 -3.62 3.70 15.44
CA LEU A 23 -3.14 3.79 14.05
C LEU A 23 -3.90 4.87 13.29
N PRO A 24 -3.23 5.67 12.43
CA PRO A 24 -3.92 6.51 11.46
C PRO A 24 -4.65 5.65 10.44
N LEU A 25 -5.75 6.18 9.89
CA LEU A 25 -6.47 5.52 8.79
C LEU A 25 -5.58 5.54 7.53
N PRO A 26 -5.14 4.37 7.00
CA PRO A 26 -4.39 4.34 5.76
C PRO A 26 -5.27 4.79 4.58
N PRO A 27 -4.67 5.24 3.46
CA PRO A 27 -5.43 5.49 2.24
C PRO A 27 -6.05 4.19 1.74
N LEU A 28 -7.37 4.16 1.59
CA LEU A 28 -8.09 2.98 1.10
C LEU A 28 -8.81 3.33 -0.21
N PRO A 29 -8.44 2.68 -1.34
CA PRO A 29 -9.20 2.81 -2.58
C PRO A 29 -10.66 2.37 -2.38
N LEU A 30 -11.59 3.22 -2.83
CA LEU A 30 -13.04 3.02 -2.62
C LEU A 30 -13.54 1.69 -3.18
N GLU A 31 -12.94 1.23 -4.28
CA GLU A 31 -13.26 -0.03 -4.95
C GLU A 31 -12.91 -1.24 -4.10
N ALA A 32 -11.89 -1.13 -3.24
CA ALA A 32 -11.39 -2.23 -2.41
C ALA A 32 -12.04 -2.27 -1.01
N ILE A 33 -12.52 -1.13 -0.48
CA ILE A 33 -13.05 -1.03 0.89
C ILE A 33 -14.15 -2.05 1.17
N ASN A 34 -15.08 -2.23 0.23
CA ASN A 34 -16.24 -3.12 0.41
C ASN A 34 -15.87 -4.61 0.36
N GLU A 35 -14.66 -4.93 -0.07
CA GLU A 35 -14.17 -6.29 -0.27
C GLU A 35 -13.09 -6.67 0.74
N LEU A 36 -12.67 -5.73 1.60
CA LEU A 36 -11.74 -6.01 2.67
C LEU A 36 -12.40 -6.92 3.71
N GLU A 37 -11.82 -8.09 3.91
CA GLU A 37 -12.20 -9.04 4.93
C GLU A 37 -11.04 -9.25 5.90
N GLN A 38 -11.35 -9.62 7.14
CA GLN A 38 -10.34 -9.98 8.12
C GLN A 38 -9.71 -11.33 7.74
N THR A 39 -8.42 -11.33 7.40
CA THR A 39 -7.68 -12.54 7.02
C THR A 39 -6.75 -13.04 8.12
N ASP A 40 -6.39 -12.17 9.07
CA ASP A 40 -5.62 -12.49 10.28
C ASP A 40 -6.14 -11.65 11.47
N GLU A 41 -5.66 -11.89 12.70
CA GLU A 41 -6.13 -11.25 13.92
C GLU A 41 -6.23 -9.73 13.79
N TRP A 42 -5.22 -9.07 13.22
CA TRP A 42 -5.22 -7.62 12.96
C TRP A 42 -4.87 -7.25 11.51
N PHE A 43 -5.09 -8.16 10.56
CA PHE A 43 -4.82 -7.93 9.15
C PHE A 43 -6.06 -8.15 8.28
N PHE A 44 -6.30 -7.22 7.36
CA PHE A 44 -7.46 -7.19 6.49
C PHE A 44 -7.02 -7.12 5.04
N ALA A 45 -7.60 -7.95 4.18
CA ALA A 45 -7.26 -7.98 2.78
C ALA A 45 -8.46 -8.30 1.88
N THR A 46 -8.35 -7.95 0.60
CA THR A 46 -9.38 -8.18 -0.41
C THR A 46 -9.49 -9.63 -0.88
N ASP A 47 -8.45 -10.43 -0.62
CA ASP A 47 -8.44 -11.88 -0.83
C ASP A 47 -7.51 -12.55 0.20
N GLY A 48 -7.51 -13.88 0.23
CA GLY A 48 -6.80 -14.69 1.24
C GLY A 48 -5.31 -14.89 0.99
N ARG A 49 -4.63 -14.06 0.20
CA ARG A 49 -3.18 -14.16 0.01
C ARG A 49 -2.43 -13.89 1.32
N GLU A 50 -1.40 -14.69 1.59
CA GLU A 50 -0.58 -14.52 2.79
C GLU A 50 0.18 -13.18 2.77
N PRO A 51 0.15 -12.39 3.86
CA PRO A 51 0.71 -11.04 3.88
C PRO A 51 2.20 -11.00 4.25
N LEU A 52 2.94 -12.07 3.96
CA LEU A 52 4.38 -12.23 4.21
C LEU A 52 4.78 -12.07 5.70
N SER A 53 4.03 -12.73 6.59
CA SER A 53 4.05 -12.53 8.06
C SER A 53 5.40 -12.79 8.78
N GLY A 54 6.45 -13.24 8.07
CA GLY A 54 7.74 -13.62 8.64
C GLY A 54 8.92 -12.67 8.40
N LEU A 55 8.76 -11.61 7.60
CA LEU A 55 9.85 -10.72 7.21
C LEU A 55 9.71 -9.34 7.90
N ALA A 56 10.76 -8.88 8.57
CA ALA A 56 10.82 -7.55 9.19
C ALA A 56 10.90 -6.43 8.14
N GLY A 57 11.56 -6.71 7.01
CA GLY A 57 11.62 -5.82 5.84
C GLY A 57 10.83 -6.40 4.67
N LEU A 58 10.45 -5.53 3.74
CA LEU A 58 9.84 -5.92 2.47
C LEU A 58 10.82 -5.63 1.34
N TYR A 59 10.97 -6.54 0.40
CA TYR A 59 11.79 -6.41 -0.81
C TYR A 59 10.90 -6.33 -2.06
N LEU A 60 11.45 -5.86 -3.18
CA LEU A 60 10.71 -5.81 -4.45
C LEU A 60 10.33 -7.22 -4.92
N GLU A 61 11.19 -8.21 -4.68
CA GLU A 61 10.94 -9.61 -5.00
C GLU A 61 9.77 -10.19 -4.18
N ASP A 62 9.51 -9.64 -3.00
CA ASP A 62 8.37 -10.05 -2.18
C ASP A 62 7.05 -9.59 -2.81
N LEU A 63 7.03 -8.43 -3.47
CA LEU A 63 5.85 -7.97 -4.22
C LEU A 63 5.59 -8.87 -5.42
N ASP A 64 6.63 -9.25 -6.15
CA ASP A 64 6.54 -10.19 -7.26
C ASP A 64 5.97 -11.54 -6.76
N ALA A 65 6.46 -12.03 -5.62
CA ALA A 65 5.96 -13.27 -5.00
C ALA A 65 4.48 -13.19 -4.59
N VAL A 66 4.02 -12.08 -4.02
CA VAL A 66 2.61 -11.92 -3.59
C VAL A 66 1.67 -11.70 -4.77
N PHE A 67 2.06 -10.86 -5.73
CA PHE A 67 1.17 -10.42 -6.80
C PHE A 67 1.18 -11.32 -8.02
N ASP A 68 2.28 -12.02 -8.30
CA ASP A 68 2.42 -12.95 -9.42
C ASP A 68 2.29 -14.42 -8.99
N SER A 69 1.93 -14.68 -7.72
CA SER A 69 1.66 -16.05 -7.24
C SER A 69 0.55 -16.71 -8.08
N PRO A 70 0.71 -17.98 -8.49
CA PRO A 70 -0.35 -18.72 -9.19
C PRO A 70 -1.59 -18.97 -8.32
N GLU A 71 -1.47 -18.80 -6.99
CA GLU A 71 -2.54 -18.91 -5.99
C GLU A 71 -3.33 -17.60 -5.85
N ALA A 72 -2.80 -16.49 -6.39
CA ALA A 72 -3.58 -15.28 -6.58
C ALA A 72 -4.85 -15.63 -7.36
N PRO A 73 -6.04 -15.15 -6.96
CA PRO A 73 -7.28 -15.37 -7.71
C PRO A 73 -7.05 -15.09 -9.20
N GLN A 74 -7.08 -16.13 -10.04
CA GLN A 74 -6.71 -16.06 -11.46
C GLN A 74 -7.72 -15.29 -12.33
N GLY A 75 -8.76 -14.73 -11.73
CA GLY A 75 -9.45 -13.60 -12.32
C GLY A 75 -8.66 -12.36 -11.95
N LEU A 76 -7.83 -11.86 -12.87
CA LEU A 76 -7.52 -10.43 -12.91
C LEU A 76 -8.79 -9.70 -12.53
N ARG A 77 -8.86 -9.11 -11.34
CA ARG A 77 -9.88 -8.11 -11.09
C ARG A 77 -9.65 -7.08 -12.18
N GLU A 78 -10.49 -7.11 -13.21
CA GLU A 78 -10.53 -6.09 -14.26
C GLU A 78 -11.07 -4.84 -13.58
N GLY A 79 -10.18 -4.16 -12.88
CA GLY A 79 -10.49 -3.05 -12.01
C GLY A 79 -9.23 -2.27 -11.69
N PRO A 80 -9.37 -1.00 -11.26
CA PRO A 80 -8.24 -0.16 -10.92
C PRO A 80 -7.44 -0.72 -9.74
N VAL A 81 -8.04 -1.55 -8.88
CA VAL A 81 -7.39 -2.22 -7.76
C VAL A 81 -7.61 -3.72 -7.83
N ARG A 82 -6.50 -4.46 -7.82
CA ARG A 82 -6.44 -5.93 -7.90
C ARG A 82 -6.26 -6.58 -6.54
N TYR A 83 -5.55 -5.90 -5.64
CA TYR A 83 -5.34 -6.35 -4.28
C TYR A 83 -5.13 -5.16 -3.36
N LEU A 84 -5.70 -5.25 -2.16
CA LEU A 84 -5.36 -4.39 -1.03
C LEU A 84 -5.28 -5.28 0.22
N GLY A 85 -4.20 -5.12 0.98
CA GLY A 85 -4.01 -5.74 2.27
C GLY A 85 -3.41 -4.73 3.24
N CYS A 86 -4.01 -4.55 4.42
CA CYS A 86 -3.46 -3.65 5.43
C CYS A 86 -3.79 -4.09 6.86
N GLY A 87 -2.88 -3.77 7.79
CA GLY A 87 -3.06 -4.05 9.19
C GLY A 87 -1.75 -4.29 9.93
N LEU A 88 -1.83 -4.90 11.10
CA LEU A 88 -0.68 -5.24 11.92
C LEU A 88 -0.30 -6.71 11.74
N LEU A 89 1.00 -6.95 11.58
CA LEU A 89 1.58 -8.29 11.53
C LEU A 89 2.75 -8.41 12.51
N GLY A 90 3.06 -9.66 12.88
CA GLY A 90 4.15 -9.98 13.79
C GLY A 90 3.69 -10.09 15.24
N GLY A 91 4.42 -9.45 16.16
CA GLY A 91 4.12 -9.48 17.58
C GLY A 91 5.21 -10.11 18.46
N GLY A 92 5.06 -9.96 19.78
CA GLY A 92 6.04 -10.44 20.76
C GLY A 92 7.31 -9.59 20.83
N LEU A 93 8.48 -10.23 21.00
CA LEU A 93 9.77 -9.54 21.19
C LEU A 93 10.25 -8.74 19.96
N GLN A 94 9.65 -8.96 18.79
CA GLN A 94 10.04 -8.35 17.51
C GLN A 94 9.25 -7.07 17.19
N SER A 95 8.37 -6.63 18.10
CA SER A 95 7.41 -5.51 17.89
C SER A 95 6.39 -5.80 16.77
N TRP A 96 5.33 -4.99 16.69
CA TRP A 96 4.37 -5.08 15.60
C TRP A 96 4.90 -4.34 14.37
N GLN A 97 4.43 -4.74 13.20
CA GLN A 97 4.69 -4.05 11.94
C GLN A 97 3.36 -3.66 11.32
N PHE A 98 3.18 -2.37 11.06
CA PHE A 98 2.13 -1.92 10.17
C PHE A 98 2.51 -2.27 8.74
N ARG A 99 1.68 -3.08 8.11
CA ARG A 99 1.85 -3.51 6.73
C ARG A 99 0.75 -2.96 5.85
N TYR A 100 1.13 -2.50 4.66
CA TYR A 100 0.22 -2.08 3.61
C TYR A 100 0.73 -2.61 2.26
N LEU A 101 -0.11 -3.36 1.56
CA LEU A 101 0.17 -4.01 0.29
C LEU A 101 -0.92 -3.61 -0.69
N LEU A 102 -0.55 -3.08 -1.85
CA LEU A 102 -1.48 -2.61 -2.87
C LEU A 102 -1.01 -3.04 -4.26
N ASP A 103 -1.90 -3.67 -5.03
CA ASP A 103 -1.78 -3.79 -6.48
C ASP A 103 -2.92 -2.97 -7.11
N ALA A 104 -2.57 -1.83 -7.68
CA ALA A 104 -3.47 -0.92 -8.40
C ALA A 104 -3.21 -0.94 -9.92
N GLY A 105 -2.74 -2.07 -10.45
CA GLY A 105 -2.53 -2.30 -11.88
C GLY A 105 -1.27 -1.65 -12.45
N ARG A 106 -1.10 -0.33 -12.30
CA ARG A 106 0.10 0.42 -12.71
C ARG A 106 1.03 0.78 -11.55
N LEU A 107 0.59 0.49 -10.33
CA LEU A 107 1.33 0.67 -9.10
C LEU A 107 1.22 -0.60 -8.28
N ARG A 108 2.37 -1.14 -7.86
CA ARG A 108 2.49 -2.16 -6.83
C ARG A 108 3.26 -1.54 -5.68
N LEU A 109 2.65 -1.50 -4.50
CA LEU A 109 3.23 -0.85 -3.33
C LEU A 109 3.26 -1.81 -2.15
N GLY A 110 4.42 -1.91 -1.51
CA GLY A 110 4.60 -2.58 -0.23
C GLY A 110 5.15 -1.62 0.82
N LEU A 111 4.55 -1.63 1.99
CA LEU A 111 5.00 -0.85 3.12
C LEU A 111 5.07 -1.72 4.38
N SER A 112 6.16 -1.59 5.13
CA SER A 112 6.34 -2.27 6.42
C SER A 112 7.05 -1.34 7.39
N LEU A 113 6.30 -0.79 8.35
CA LEU A 113 6.85 0.12 9.36
C LEU A 113 6.65 -0.45 10.77
N PRO A 114 7.62 -0.27 11.68
CA PRO A 114 7.47 -0.70 13.05
C PRO A 114 6.33 0.06 13.73
N TRP A 115 5.62 -0.64 14.62
CA TRP A 115 4.55 -0.08 15.42
C TRP A 115 4.54 -0.71 16.82
N GLY A 116 4.33 0.12 17.84
CA GLY A 116 4.19 -0.34 19.21
C GLY A 116 5.45 -1.00 19.76
N GLY A 117 6.63 -0.58 19.25
CA GLY A 117 7.90 -1.11 19.72
C GLY A 117 8.21 -0.66 21.14
N ALA A 118 8.60 -1.60 22.01
CA ALA A 118 8.88 -1.29 23.43
C ALA A 118 10.02 -0.27 23.65
N TRP A 119 10.87 -0.08 22.64
CA TRP A 119 12.03 0.81 22.67
C TRP A 119 11.92 1.98 21.68
N ASN A 120 10.86 2.03 20.89
CA ASN A 120 10.65 3.09 19.90
C ASN A 120 9.87 4.24 20.54
N ASP A 121 10.08 5.44 20.01
CA ASP A 121 9.29 6.60 20.40
C ASP A 121 7.92 6.56 19.71
N PRO A 122 6.80 6.50 20.46
CA PRO A 122 5.47 6.35 19.86
C PRO A 122 5.07 7.53 18.95
N GLU A 123 5.53 8.74 19.27
CA GLU A 123 5.23 9.92 18.44
C GLU A 123 5.98 9.84 17.10
N THR A 124 7.23 9.40 17.12
CA THR A 124 8.03 9.16 15.92
C THR A 124 7.41 8.07 15.04
N GLU A 125 6.97 6.94 15.61
CA GLU A 125 6.28 5.88 14.86
C GLU A 125 5.00 6.41 14.19
N ARG A 126 4.18 7.18 14.95
CA ARG A 126 2.96 7.82 14.42
C ARG A 126 3.27 8.76 13.26
N LEU A 127 4.25 9.65 13.42
CA LEU A 127 4.64 10.60 12.37
C LEU A 127 5.18 9.89 11.12
N SER A 128 5.97 8.83 11.29
CA SER A 128 6.45 8.00 10.18
C SER A 128 5.29 7.35 9.44
N LEU A 129 4.29 6.85 10.15
CA LEU A 129 3.13 6.20 9.54
C LEU A 129 2.20 7.21 8.83
N GLU A 130 2.00 8.42 9.38
CA GLU A 130 1.26 9.49 8.71
C GLU A 130 1.97 9.98 7.43
N ALA A 131 3.30 10.11 7.48
CA ALA A 131 4.11 10.44 6.31
C ALA A 131 4.01 9.34 5.24
N ALA A 132 4.03 8.08 5.64
CA ALA A 132 3.80 6.93 4.78
C ALA A 132 2.40 6.94 4.13
N CYS A 133 1.35 7.27 4.88
CA CYS A 133 0.00 7.43 4.32
C CYS A 133 -0.02 8.51 3.23
N SER A 134 0.57 9.68 3.51
CA SER A 134 0.69 10.77 2.52
C SER A 134 1.49 10.36 1.29
N PHE A 135 2.53 9.54 1.48
CA PHE A 135 3.34 8.99 0.40
C PHE A 135 2.56 8.00 -0.48
N ILE A 136 1.76 7.12 0.13
CA ILE A 136 0.88 6.19 -0.59
C ILE A 136 -0.11 6.97 -1.48
N GLU A 137 -0.69 8.06 -0.99
CA GLU A 137 -1.56 8.93 -1.80
C GLU A 137 -0.81 9.53 -3.00
N ALA A 138 0.42 10.03 -2.77
CA ALA A 138 1.24 10.59 -3.84
C ALA A 138 1.58 9.55 -4.92
N CYS A 139 1.95 8.32 -4.53
CA CYS A 139 2.22 7.24 -5.47
C CYS A 139 0.99 6.89 -6.31
N GLN A 140 -0.21 6.87 -5.71
CA GLN A 140 -1.44 6.61 -6.46
C GLN A 140 -1.86 7.77 -7.37
N ALA A 141 -1.46 9.00 -7.07
CA ALA A 141 -1.70 10.16 -7.93
C ALA A 141 -0.73 10.24 -9.13
N CYS A 142 0.52 9.78 -8.95
CA CYS A 142 1.57 9.85 -9.97
C CYS A 142 1.79 8.48 -10.65
N LEU A 143 0.81 8.00 -11.41
CA LEU A 143 0.92 6.72 -12.11
C LEU A 143 1.71 6.84 -13.43
N PRO A 144 2.52 5.83 -13.78
CA PRO A 144 3.20 5.83 -15.07
C PRO A 144 2.23 5.71 -16.25
N GLN A 145 2.59 6.32 -17.38
CA GLN A 145 1.78 6.24 -18.62
C GLN A 145 1.78 4.83 -19.22
N SER A 146 2.87 4.09 -19.03
CA SER A 146 3.08 2.71 -19.48
C SER A 146 3.93 1.97 -18.45
N GLY A 147 3.75 0.66 -18.33
CA GLY A 147 4.46 -0.15 -17.37
C GLY A 147 3.85 -0.17 -15.97
N VAL A 148 4.58 -0.75 -15.03
CA VAL A 148 4.17 -0.90 -13.62
C VAL A 148 5.26 -0.36 -12.72
N LEU A 149 4.90 0.60 -11.87
CA LEU A 149 5.79 1.12 -10.83
C LEU A 149 5.67 0.23 -9.58
N ASN A 150 6.75 -0.45 -9.22
CA ASN A 150 6.87 -1.22 -7.99
C ASN A 150 7.63 -0.38 -6.97
N VAL A 151 7.07 -0.25 -5.77
CA VAL A 151 7.64 0.54 -4.69
C VAL A 151 7.59 -0.25 -3.41
N VAL A 152 8.72 -0.29 -2.71
CA VAL A 152 8.78 -0.81 -1.35
C VAL A 152 9.37 0.22 -0.42
N LEU A 153 8.69 0.43 0.71
CA LEU A 153 9.12 1.32 1.78
C LEU A 153 9.10 0.56 3.11
N ASP A 154 10.24 0.51 3.80
CA ASP A 154 10.31 0.11 5.20
C ASP A 154 11.04 1.17 6.03
N ALA A 155 11.29 0.88 7.30
CA ALA A 155 11.93 1.83 8.22
C ALA A 155 13.36 2.23 7.80
N GLU A 156 14.04 1.38 7.04
CA GLU A 156 15.45 1.58 6.68
C GLU A 156 15.65 1.93 5.22
N ARG A 157 14.72 1.54 4.33
CA ARG A 157 14.88 1.72 2.89
C ARG A 157 13.61 2.09 2.16
N CYS A 158 13.84 2.78 1.05
CA CYS A 158 12.89 2.91 -0.04
C CYS A 158 13.56 2.32 -1.28
N ALA A 159 12.95 1.35 -1.94
CA ALA A 159 13.41 0.78 -3.19
C ALA A 159 12.29 0.82 -4.21
N TRP A 160 12.63 1.04 -5.48
CA TRP A 160 11.62 1.13 -6.53
C TRP A 160 12.14 0.62 -7.86
N ARG A 161 11.21 0.15 -8.68
CA ARG A 161 11.46 -0.41 -10.01
C ARG A 161 10.29 -0.10 -10.92
N LEU A 162 10.55 0.50 -12.07
CA LEU A 162 9.59 0.69 -13.14
C LEU A 162 9.81 -0.42 -14.18
N ASP A 163 8.81 -1.28 -14.34
CA ASP A 163 8.83 -2.37 -15.31
C ASP A 163 8.10 -1.96 -16.59
N THR A 164 8.55 -2.48 -17.74
CA THR A 164 7.82 -2.34 -19.01
C THR A 164 6.53 -3.16 -18.98
N PRO A 165 5.60 -2.96 -19.93
CA PRO A 165 4.40 -3.80 -20.05
C PRO A 165 4.71 -5.30 -20.22
N GLU A 166 5.89 -5.63 -20.74
CA GLU A 166 6.37 -7.00 -20.93
C GLU A 166 6.97 -7.61 -19.65
N GLY A 167 7.12 -6.82 -18.59
CA GLY A 167 7.71 -7.26 -17.31
C GLY A 167 9.23 -7.12 -17.23
N ASP A 168 9.86 -6.48 -18.21
CA ASP A 168 11.30 -6.19 -18.16
C ASP A 168 11.58 -4.94 -17.33
N VAL A 169 12.69 -4.92 -16.59
CA VAL A 169 13.07 -3.75 -15.79
C VAL A 169 13.48 -2.59 -16.70
N GLN A 170 12.68 -1.52 -16.71
CA GLN A 170 12.99 -0.30 -17.45
C GLN A 170 13.92 0.61 -16.66
N GLN A 171 13.63 0.79 -15.36
CA GLN A 171 14.38 1.65 -14.47
C GLN A 171 14.27 1.15 -13.03
N GLN A 172 15.30 1.38 -12.21
CA GLN A 172 15.25 1.07 -10.78
C GLN A 172 16.10 2.06 -9.99
N GLY A 173 15.82 2.16 -8.70
CA GLY A 173 16.57 3.02 -7.79
C GLY A 173 16.30 2.73 -6.33
N GLU A 174 17.12 3.35 -5.49
CA GLU A 174 17.00 3.33 -4.04
C GLU A 174 16.90 4.76 -3.51
N GLY A 175 16.19 4.92 -2.41
CA GLY A 175 15.97 6.18 -1.72
C GLY A 175 14.71 6.93 -2.16
N LEU A 176 14.07 7.58 -1.19
CA LEU A 176 12.83 8.33 -1.38
C LEU A 176 13.00 9.51 -2.36
N TYR A 177 14.13 10.22 -2.29
CA TYR A 177 14.37 11.37 -3.19
C TYR A 177 14.44 10.95 -4.66
N ALA A 178 15.14 9.85 -4.96
CA ALA A 178 15.22 9.34 -6.33
C ALA A 178 13.86 8.91 -6.87
N LEU A 179 12.99 8.37 -6.01
CA LEU A 179 11.61 8.05 -6.37
C LEU A 179 10.77 9.31 -6.62
N LEU A 180 10.89 10.33 -5.77
CA LEU A 180 10.17 11.58 -5.95
C LEU A 180 10.58 12.30 -7.25
N ASP A 181 11.87 12.25 -7.60
CA ASP A 181 12.37 12.79 -8.89
C ASP A 181 11.75 12.03 -10.08
N LEU A 182 11.65 10.70 -9.99
CA LEU A 182 10.94 9.89 -10.98
C LEU A 182 9.47 10.31 -11.09
N MET A 183 8.76 10.40 -9.96
CA MET A 183 7.34 10.74 -9.91
C MET A 183 7.06 12.13 -10.49
N GLN A 184 7.92 13.12 -10.25
CA GLN A 184 7.83 14.43 -10.90
C GLN A 184 8.00 14.34 -12.42
N GLY A 185 8.89 13.45 -12.90
CA GLY A 185 9.03 13.11 -14.31
C GLY A 185 7.77 12.47 -14.91
N LEU A 186 7.05 11.65 -14.14
CA LEU A 186 5.77 11.06 -14.54
C LEU A 186 4.65 12.10 -14.60
N ASP A 187 4.56 12.98 -13.60
CA ASP A 187 3.53 14.01 -13.49
C ASP A 187 3.70 15.15 -14.52
N SER A 188 4.92 15.47 -14.91
CA SER A 188 5.17 16.42 -15.99
C SER A 188 4.70 15.92 -17.38
N GLY A 189 4.37 14.63 -17.50
CA GLY A 189 3.62 14.06 -18.64
C GLY A 189 2.09 14.14 -18.52
N LEU A 190 1.56 14.57 -17.35
CA LEU A 190 0.14 14.51 -16.95
C LEU A 190 -0.58 15.88 -16.90
N VAL A 191 -0.03 16.95 -17.50
CA VAL A 191 -0.69 18.28 -17.64
C VAL A 191 -2.07 18.23 -18.37
N GLY A 192 -2.56 17.04 -18.76
CA GLY A 192 -3.85 16.84 -19.40
C GLY A 192 -5.00 16.22 -18.59
N MET A 193 -4.80 15.60 -17.41
CA MET A 193 -5.89 14.81 -16.79
C MET A 193 -5.88 14.83 -15.27
N SER A 194 -6.37 15.93 -14.68
CA SER A 194 -6.77 15.98 -13.27
C SER A 194 -8.15 15.35 -13.11
N ASN A 195 -8.26 14.30 -12.28
CA ASN A 195 -9.40 14.02 -11.39
C ASN A 195 -9.23 12.63 -10.74
N VAL A 196 -8.42 12.55 -9.68
CA VAL A 196 -8.59 11.50 -8.67
C VAL A 196 -9.06 12.20 -7.41
N ASN A 197 -10.28 11.85 -6.97
CA ASN A 197 -10.96 12.49 -5.85
C ASN A 197 -10.60 11.71 -4.58
N TRP A 198 -9.77 12.29 -3.71
CA TRP A 198 -9.39 11.67 -2.44
C TRP A 198 -10.23 12.26 -1.30
N MET A 199 -10.71 11.39 -0.40
CA MET A 199 -11.33 11.80 0.87
C MET A 199 -10.22 11.98 1.91
N ARG A 200 -10.00 13.20 2.37
CA ARG A 200 -9.39 13.46 3.69
C ARG A 200 -10.53 13.42 4.71
N VAL A 201 -10.48 12.48 5.65
CA VAL A 201 -11.35 12.48 6.84
C VAL A 201 -10.58 13.12 7.99
#